data_AF-A0A838EFD5-F1
#
_entry.id   AF-A0A838EFD5-F1
#
_cell.length_a   1.000
_cell.length_b   1.000
_cell.length_c   1.000
_cell.angle_alpha   90.00
_cell.angle_beta   90.00
_cell.angle_gamma   90.00
#
_symmetry.space_group_name_H-M   'P 1'
#
loop_
_entity.id
_entity.type
_entity.pdbx_description
1 polymer ?
#
loop_
_entity_poly.entity_id
_entity_poly.type
_entity_poly.pdbx_seq_one_letter_code
_entity_poly.pdbx_strand_id
1 'polypeptide(L)'
;WANLTTTQAQAVIKAWINDAHNTVGKPFILGEFNSRSDASVNRTTWWTALYGAIEQYGGDGDNFWVYIARNPDSIYGVSHGAPELSVFIQHSQYMQQKSGIGITPVPPTNTPTTGPTTTPTTGPTATPTTGPTATPTTGPTATPTTGPTATPTPITTGGCRVSYATNQWPGGFTGNLTITNTGSSAINGWSLVFTFPGSQQVTQGWNGVFTQSGSKVTVTNASWNGTLAANSSVNPGFNGSWSGSNPAPTSFQLNGKTCSIQ
;
A
#
# COMPACT_ATOMS: atom_id res chain seq x y z
N TRP A 1 18.45 -2.05 10.12
CA TRP A 1 18.22 -1.24 11.34
C TRP A 1 18.23 -2.07 12.63
N ALA A 2 17.62 -3.26 12.67
CA ALA A 2 17.37 -4.04 13.88
C ALA A 2 18.58 -4.32 14.83
N ASN A 3 19.83 -4.12 14.39
CA ASN A 3 21.03 -4.35 15.21
C ASN A 3 21.81 -3.07 15.54
N LEU A 4 21.32 -1.88 15.17
CA LEU A 4 21.99 -0.61 15.47
C LEU A 4 21.43 0.01 16.75
N THR A 5 22.27 0.67 17.53
CA THR A 5 21.81 1.63 18.55
C THR A 5 21.29 2.89 17.88
N THR A 6 20.55 3.73 18.62
CA THR A 6 19.98 4.97 18.08
C THR A 6 21.07 5.89 17.54
N THR A 7 22.18 6.03 18.28
CA THR A 7 23.33 6.83 17.85
C THR A 7 23.98 6.29 16.58
N GLN A 8 24.12 4.96 16.46
CA GLN A 8 24.65 4.34 15.24
C GLN A 8 23.71 4.57 14.05
N ALA A 9 22.40 4.45 14.25
CA ALA A 9 21.42 4.71 13.21
C ALA A 9 21.45 6.18 12.73
N GLN A 10 21.56 7.14 13.64
CA GLN A 10 21.72 8.57 13.30
C GLN A 10 23.00 8.84 12.51
N ALA A 11 24.12 8.19 12.87
CA ALA A 11 25.38 8.32 12.13
C ALA A 11 25.26 7.80 10.70
N VAL A 12 24.57 6.67 10.50
CA VAL A 12 24.29 6.11 9.16
C VAL A 12 23.38 7.04 8.36
N ILE A 13 22.30 7.57 8.96
CA ILE A 13 21.41 8.54 8.30
C ILE A 13 22.19 9.75 7.80
N LYS A 14 23.05 10.33 8.66
CA LYS A 14 23.92 11.45 8.26
C LYS A 14 24.80 11.10 7.07
N ALA A 15 25.46 9.94 7.10
CA ALA A 15 26.34 9.51 6.02
C ALA A 15 25.57 9.33 4.70
N TRP A 16 24.39 8.70 4.74
CA TRP A 16 23.59 8.47 3.54
C TRP A 16 22.97 9.73 2.96
N ILE A 17 22.57 10.69 3.80
CA ILE A 17 22.15 12.01 3.32
C ILE A 17 23.31 12.68 2.58
N ASN A 18 24.50 12.68 3.19
CA ASN A 18 25.69 13.25 2.56
C ASN A 18 26.03 12.57 1.23
N ASP A 19 25.97 11.23 1.17
CA ASP A 19 26.24 10.49 -0.06
C ASP A 19 25.17 10.77 -1.13
N ALA A 20 23.90 10.78 -0.75
CA ALA A 20 22.80 11.06 -1.67
C ALA A 20 22.94 12.46 -2.29
N HIS A 21 23.22 13.46 -1.48
CA HIS A 21 23.35 14.84 -1.95
C HIS A 21 24.66 15.11 -2.70
N ASN A 22 25.79 14.73 -2.11
CA ASN A 22 27.12 15.15 -2.61
C ASN A 22 27.72 14.18 -3.64
N THR A 23 27.32 12.91 -3.61
CA THR A 23 27.86 11.89 -4.52
C THR A 23 26.85 11.53 -5.61
N VAL A 24 25.60 11.26 -5.24
CA VAL A 24 24.58 10.79 -6.19
C VAL A 24 23.82 11.96 -6.84
N GLY A 25 23.71 13.10 -6.16
CA GLY A 25 22.92 14.25 -6.61
C GLY A 25 21.42 13.99 -6.61
N LYS A 26 20.92 13.21 -5.63
CA LYS A 26 19.51 12.82 -5.50
C LYS A 26 18.98 13.07 -4.09
N PRO A 27 17.66 13.25 -3.91
CA PRO A 27 17.04 13.33 -2.59
C PRO A 27 17.26 12.05 -1.78
N PHE A 28 17.38 12.21 -0.46
CA PHE A 28 17.39 11.08 0.47
C PHE A 28 15.99 10.90 1.09
N ILE A 29 15.44 9.69 0.98
CA ILE A 29 14.17 9.30 1.62
C ILE A 29 14.41 8.09 2.51
N LEU A 30 13.93 8.16 3.75
CA LEU A 30 14.00 7.05 4.70
C LEU A 30 12.70 6.23 4.70
N GLY A 31 12.78 4.96 4.30
CA GLY A 31 11.66 4.02 4.39
C GLY A 31 11.71 3.14 5.63
N GLU A 32 10.51 2.86 6.16
CA GLU A 32 10.30 1.93 7.25
C GLU A 32 10.01 0.52 6.72
N PHE A 33 10.77 -0.46 7.19
CA PHE A 33 10.47 -1.88 7.03
C PHE A 33 10.83 -2.64 8.30
N ASN A 34 9.86 -3.39 8.83
CA ASN A 34 10.05 -4.34 9.93
C ASN A 34 10.44 -3.71 11.28
N SER A 35 9.91 -2.52 11.63
CA SER A 35 10.17 -1.89 12.93
C SER A 35 9.39 -2.55 14.07
N ARG A 36 10.09 -3.33 14.92
CA ARG A 36 9.48 -4.09 16.01
C ARG A 36 8.99 -3.20 17.17
N SER A 37 7.80 -3.49 17.68
CA SER A 37 7.21 -2.92 18.91
C SER A 37 7.33 -3.86 20.10
N ASP A 38 8.34 -4.72 20.13
CA ASP A 38 8.58 -5.55 21.31
C ASP A 38 9.04 -4.67 22.50
N ALA A 39 8.90 -5.18 23.72
CA ALA A 39 9.16 -4.43 24.95
C ALA A 39 10.61 -3.92 25.08
N SER A 40 11.54 -4.38 24.23
CA SER A 40 12.93 -3.93 24.24
C SER A 40 13.16 -2.63 23.45
N VAL A 41 12.16 -2.17 22.66
CA VAL A 41 12.28 -0.98 21.81
C VAL A 41 11.16 0.02 22.12
N ASN A 42 11.52 1.16 22.73
CA ASN A 42 10.62 2.32 22.77
C ASN A 42 10.64 3.02 21.41
N ARG A 43 9.68 2.69 20.55
CA ARG A 43 9.65 3.23 19.18
C ARG A 43 9.42 4.73 19.15
N THR A 44 8.70 5.32 20.11
CA THR A 44 8.54 6.78 20.18
C THR A 44 9.91 7.45 20.31
N THR A 45 10.72 7.00 21.28
CA THR A 45 12.10 7.50 21.46
C THR A 45 12.96 7.25 20.22
N TRP A 46 12.83 6.07 19.61
CA TRP A 46 13.57 5.71 18.41
C TRP A 46 13.25 6.62 17.23
N TRP A 47 11.96 6.79 16.90
CA TRP A 47 11.51 7.63 15.79
C TRP A 47 11.80 9.11 16.02
N THR A 48 11.65 9.61 17.24
CA THR A 48 12.05 10.99 17.57
C THR A 48 13.52 11.23 17.23
N ALA A 49 14.40 10.27 17.55
CA ALA A 49 15.83 10.43 17.29
C ALA A 49 16.19 10.28 15.80
N LEU A 50 15.54 9.37 15.05
CA LEU A 50 15.79 9.23 13.62
C LEU A 50 15.30 10.43 12.84
N TYR A 51 14.07 10.89 13.08
CA TYR A 51 13.53 12.08 12.41
C TYR A 51 14.31 13.33 12.80
N GLY A 52 14.71 13.48 14.06
CA GLY A 52 15.62 14.56 14.45
C GLY A 52 16.92 14.57 13.64
N ALA A 53 17.48 13.40 13.29
CA ALA A 53 18.65 13.32 12.43
C ALA A 53 18.34 13.65 10.96
N ILE A 54 17.21 13.17 10.41
CA ILE A 54 16.80 13.54 9.05
C ILE A 54 16.64 15.05 8.93
N GLU A 55 15.93 15.67 9.87
CA GLU A 55 15.69 17.11 9.93
C GLU A 55 17.00 17.89 10.09
N GLN A 56 17.85 17.49 11.05
CA GLN A 56 19.12 18.14 11.33
C GLN A 56 20.09 18.11 10.15
N TYR A 57 20.17 16.98 9.44
CA TYR A 57 21.13 16.78 8.36
C TYR A 57 20.55 17.08 6.98
N GLY A 58 19.29 17.51 6.90
CA GLY A 58 18.67 17.99 5.66
C GLY A 58 18.13 16.88 4.75
N GLY A 59 17.78 15.70 5.27
CA GLY A 59 17.11 14.65 4.50
C GLY A 59 15.73 15.09 3.97
N ASP A 60 15.26 14.46 2.90
CA ASP A 60 14.21 15.02 2.03
C ASP A 60 12.84 14.37 2.18
N GLY A 61 12.73 13.38 3.05
CA GLY A 61 11.46 12.81 3.46
C GLY A 61 11.60 11.40 4.00
N ASP A 62 10.45 10.81 4.21
CA ASP A 62 10.31 9.49 4.78
C ASP A 62 9.03 8.80 4.28
N ASN A 63 8.97 7.48 4.43
CA ASN A 63 7.77 6.70 4.14
C ASN A 63 7.55 5.62 5.20
N PHE A 64 6.38 5.65 5.83
CA PHE A 64 5.99 4.73 6.90
C PHE A 64 4.59 4.16 6.67
N TRP A 65 4.34 2.98 7.24
CA TRP A 65 3.06 2.30 7.14
C TRP A 65 2.22 2.56 8.39
N VAL A 66 1.09 3.24 8.23
CA VAL A 66 0.08 3.36 9.30
C VAL A 66 -1.11 2.46 9.00
N TYR A 67 -1.41 1.63 9.98
CA TYR A 67 -2.55 0.73 10.02
C TYR A 67 -3.72 1.40 10.73
N ILE A 68 -4.60 2.04 9.95
CA ILE A 68 -5.71 2.85 10.46
C ILE A 68 -6.90 1.99 10.91
N ALA A 69 -7.10 0.81 10.32
CA ALA A 69 -8.31 -0.01 10.51
C ALA A 69 -8.06 -1.45 11.00
N ARG A 70 -6.87 -2.01 10.80
CA ARG A 70 -6.47 -3.35 11.24
C ARG A 70 -4.97 -3.40 11.43
N ASN A 71 -4.52 -4.15 12.43
CA ASN A 71 -3.11 -4.40 12.70
C ASN A 71 -2.73 -5.81 12.19
N PRO A 72 -2.29 -5.97 10.92
CA PRO A 72 -1.94 -7.28 10.37
C PRO A 72 -0.69 -7.88 11.01
N ASP A 73 0.15 -7.05 11.64
CA ASP A 73 1.35 -7.44 12.34
C ASP A 73 1.46 -6.61 13.62
N SER A 74 0.94 -7.14 14.74
CA SER A 74 0.86 -6.42 16.02
C SER A 74 2.20 -5.90 16.52
N ILE A 75 3.29 -6.48 16.02
CA ILE A 75 4.65 -6.13 16.38
C ILE A 75 5.36 -5.26 15.36
N TYR A 76 4.91 -5.10 14.11
CA TYR A 76 5.65 -4.34 13.09
C TYR A 76 4.93 -3.08 12.62
N GLY A 77 3.62 -2.98 12.87
CA GLY A 77 2.81 -1.87 12.40
C GLY A 77 2.70 -0.69 13.38
N VAL A 78 2.53 0.53 12.86
CA VAL A 78 2.02 1.66 13.64
C VAL A 78 0.51 1.72 13.49
N SER A 79 -0.22 1.58 14.61
CA SER A 79 -1.69 1.53 14.62
C SER A 79 -2.31 2.90 14.85
N HIS A 80 -3.59 3.08 14.51
CA HIS A 80 -4.34 4.23 15.00
C HIS A 80 -4.27 4.33 16.53
N GLY A 81 -3.99 5.54 17.05
CA GLY A 81 -3.83 5.80 18.48
C GLY A 81 -2.48 5.42 19.08
N ALA A 82 -1.54 4.90 18.28
CA ALA A 82 -0.19 4.62 18.75
C ALA A 82 0.57 5.94 19.06
N PRO A 83 1.38 5.98 20.13
CA PRO A 83 2.06 7.21 20.57
C PRO A 83 3.03 7.77 19.51
N GLU A 84 3.59 6.92 18.65
CA GLU A 84 4.51 7.31 17.58
C GLU A 84 3.83 8.19 16.51
N LEU A 85 2.50 8.12 16.37
CA LEU A 85 1.78 8.98 15.43
C LEU A 85 2.00 10.47 15.69
N SER A 86 2.18 10.87 16.96
CA SER A 86 2.48 12.26 17.30
C SER A 86 3.83 12.72 16.73
N VAL A 87 4.83 11.85 16.79
CA VAL A 87 6.17 12.06 16.22
C VAL A 87 6.10 12.17 14.70
N PHE A 88 5.27 11.31 14.08
CA PHE A 88 5.09 11.28 12.62
C PHE A 88 4.40 12.54 12.11
N ILE A 89 3.37 13.01 12.82
CA ILE A 89 2.66 14.25 12.49
C ILE A 89 3.62 15.45 12.59
N GLN A 90 4.43 15.53 13.65
CA GLN A 90 5.40 16.61 13.82
C GLN A 90 6.43 16.62 12.69
N HIS A 91 6.98 15.45 12.33
CA HIS A 91 7.94 15.33 11.23
C HIS A 91 7.33 15.74 9.88
N SER A 92 6.09 15.29 9.61
CA SER A 92 5.36 15.67 8.40
C SER A 92 5.17 17.19 8.29
N GLN A 93 4.85 17.87 9.39
CA GLN A 93 4.75 19.32 9.44
C GLN A 93 6.10 20.01 9.15
N TYR A 94 7.20 19.48 9.70
CA TYR A 94 8.55 19.97 9.38
C TYR A 94 8.85 19.83 7.89
N MET A 95 8.58 18.66 7.29
CA MET A 95 8.84 18.41 5.86
C MET A 95 7.97 19.27 4.95
N GLN A 96 6.73 19.54 5.35
CA GLN A 96 5.86 20.49 4.66
C GLN A 96 6.44 21.91 4.67
N GLN A 97 6.92 22.37 5.83
CA GLN A 97 7.59 23.67 5.95
C GLN A 97 8.86 23.73 5.11
N LYS A 98 9.71 22.69 5.18
CA LYS A 98 10.95 22.56 4.39
C LYS A 98 10.67 22.63 2.88
N SER A 99 9.59 22.02 2.42
CA SER A 99 9.22 21.97 1.00
C SER A 99 8.77 23.33 0.45
N GLY A 100 8.52 24.33 1.30
CA GLY A 100 8.07 25.67 0.87
C GLY A 100 6.66 25.72 0.28
N ILE A 101 5.92 24.60 0.28
CA ILE A 101 4.52 24.56 -0.10
C ILE A 101 3.71 25.05 1.11
N GLY A 102 3.49 26.37 1.16
CA GLY A 102 2.62 27.03 2.14
C GLY A 102 1.15 26.70 1.94
N ILE A 103 0.76 25.44 2.13
CA ILE A 103 -0.63 25.10 2.40
C ILE A 103 -0.81 25.11 3.92
N THR A 104 -1.54 26.10 4.43
CA THR A 104 -2.33 25.87 5.65
C THR A 104 -3.15 24.60 5.42
N PRO A 105 -3.43 23.76 6.44
CA PRO A 105 -4.29 22.59 6.25
C PRO A 105 -5.65 23.05 5.73
N VAL A 106 -5.88 22.95 4.41
CA VAL A 106 -7.18 23.22 3.81
C VAL A 106 -8.00 21.95 3.97
N PRO A 107 -9.18 22.01 4.63
CA PRO A 107 -10.10 20.89 4.67
C PRO A 107 -10.43 20.40 3.25
N PRO A 108 -10.63 19.09 3.01
CA PRO A 108 -10.93 18.58 1.68
C PRO A 108 -12.15 19.30 1.12
N THR A 109 -11.98 20.00 0.00
CA THR A 109 -13.04 20.76 -0.66
C THR A 109 -13.69 19.88 -1.73
N ASN A 110 -15.00 19.63 -1.59
CA ASN A 110 -15.81 18.78 -2.48
C ASN A 110 -16.26 19.49 -3.77
N THR A 111 -15.47 20.42 -4.31
CA THR A 111 -15.88 21.22 -5.47
C THR A 111 -14.95 20.93 -6.65
N PRO A 112 -15.45 20.32 -7.76
CA PRO A 112 -14.66 20.07 -8.95
C PRO A 112 -14.16 21.38 -9.56
N THR A 113 -12.86 21.48 -9.84
CA THR A 113 -12.26 22.61 -10.53
C THR A 113 -12.66 22.59 -12.01
N THR A 114 -13.22 23.70 -12.51
CA THR A 114 -13.53 23.87 -13.93
C THR A 114 -12.30 24.32 -14.71
N GLY A 115 -11.79 23.44 -15.58
CA GLY A 115 -11.06 23.80 -16.80
C GLY A 115 -9.52 23.90 -16.73
N PRO A 116 -8.79 23.46 -17.77
CA PRO A 116 -7.35 23.68 -17.92
C PRO A 116 -7.03 25.08 -18.47
N THR A 117 -5.98 25.71 -17.93
CA THR A 117 -5.41 26.99 -18.40
C THR A 117 -4.64 26.79 -19.72
N THR A 118 -4.95 27.57 -20.76
CA THR A 118 -4.41 27.43 -22.12
C THR A 118 -3.38 28.50 -22.51
N THR A 119 -2.28 28.68 -21.78
CA THR A 119 -1.26 29.67 -22.19
C THR A 119 0.13 29.03 -22.32
N PRO A 120 0.64 28.82 -23.55
CA PRO A 120 2.03 28.43 -23.79
C PRO A 120 2.97 29.63 -23.60
N THR A 121 4.01 29.47 -22.78
CA THR A 121 5.09 30.45 -22.65
C THR A 121 5.99 30.37 -23.89
N THR A 122 6.12 31.48 -24.62
CA THR A 122 7.07 31.65 -25.72
C THR A 122 8.42 32.16 -25.22
N GLY A 123 9.49 31.41 -25.45
CA GLY A 123 10.85 31.94 -25.33
C GLY A 123 11.94 30.91 -25.57
N PRO A 124 12.72 31.01 -26.67
CA PRO A 124 14.00 30.32 -26.81
C PRO A 124 15.14 31.24 -26.33
N THR A 125 16.21 30.68 -25.75
CA THR A 125 17.64 31.01 -26.04
C THR A 125 18.55 30.47 -24.93
N ALA A 126 19.43 29.53 -25.29
CA ALA A 126 20.88 29.65 -25.09
C ALA A 126 21.61 28.63 -25.99
N THR A 127 22.60 29.12 -26.71
CA THR A 127 23.43 28.46 -27.73
C THR A 127 24.33 27.37 -27.14
N PRO A 128 24.54 26.20 -27.80
CA PRO A 128 25.49 25.20 -27.34
C PRO A 128 26.93 25.51 -27.79
N THR A 129 27.87 25.44 -26.85
CA THR A 129 29.32 25.58 -27.06
C THR A 129 29.91 24.34 -27.73
N THR A 130 30.93 24.54 -28.57
CA THR A 130 31.66 23.50 -29.32
C THR A 130 32.84 22.89 -28.56
N GLY A 131 32.84 21.55 -28.40
CA GLY A 131 34.02 20.65 -28.34
C GLY A 131 34.38 20.04 -26.97
N PRO A 132 35.23 18.98 -26.89
CA PRO A 132 35.83 18.16 -27.96
C PRO A 132 35.59 16.63 -27.85
N THR A 133 35.98 15.98 -28.95
CA THR A 133 36.13 14.57 -29.31
C THR A 133 36.60 13.58 -28.23
N ALA A 134 35.93 12.42 -28.14
CA ALA A 134 36.52 11.15 -27.73
C ALA A 134 36.05 10.01 -28.66
N THR A 135 37.02 9.20 -29.07
CA THR A 135 37.04 8.15 -30.10
C THR A 135 36.10 6.96 -29.79
N PRO A 136 35.47 6.29 -30.78
CA PRO A 136 34.62 5.13 -30.54
C PRO A 136 35.45 3.85 -30.36
N THR A 137 35.27 3.15 -29.24
CA THR A 137 35.73 1.78 -29.05
C THR A 137 34.69 0.79 -29.57
N THR A 138 35.14 -0.15 -30.40
CA THR A 138 34.37 -1.27 -30.93
C THR A 138 34.19 -2.35 -29.87
N GLY A 139 32.94 -2.63 -29.46
CA GLY A 139 32.58 -3.78 -28.63
C GLY A 139 31.15 -4.24 -28.94
N PRO A 140 30.88 -5.56 -29.07
CA PRO A 140 29.61 -6.05 -29.60
C PRO A 140 28.45 -5.92 -28.61
N THR A 141 27.34 -5.38 -29.12
CA THR A 141 26.04 -5.24 -28.48
C THR A 141 25.36 -6.61 -28.33
N ALA A 142 25.07 -7.04 -27.10
CA ALA A 142 24.06 -8.07 -26.85
C ALA A 142 22.67 -7.41 -26.94
N THR A 143 21.89 -7.84 -27.92
CA THR A 143 20.52 -7.37 -28.18
C THR A 143 19.58 -7.92 -27.09
N PRO A 144 18.80 -7.08 -26.38
CA PRO A 144 17.71 -7.59 -25.55
C PRO A 144 16.51 -7.91 -26.46
N THR A 145 16.08 -9.17 -26.44
CA THR A 145 14.83 -9.63 -27.05
C THR A 145 13.62 -8.90 -26.45
N THR A 146 12.82 -8.28 -27.30
CA THR A 146 11.49 -7.75 -26.98
C THR A 146 10.50 -8.90 -26.77
N GLY A 147 10.37 -9.39 -25.54
CA GLY A 147 9.20 -10.16 -25.14
C GLY A 147 8.01 -9.21 -24.90
N PRO A 148 6.77 -9.59 -25.26
CA PRO A 148 5.61 -8.76 -24.99
C PRO A 148 5.32 -8.77 -23.48
N THR A 149 5.70 -7.70 -22.79
CA THR A 149 5.15 -7.40 -21.47
C THR A 149 3.69 -7.05 -21.66
N ALA A 150 2.77 -7.95 -21.29
CA ALA A 150 1.36 -7.63 -21.18
C ALA A 150 1.24 -6.41 -20.25
N THR A 151 0.89 -5.26 -20.82
CA THR A 151 0.50 -4.09 -20.04
C THR A 151 -0.68 -4.51 -19.16
N PRO A 152 -0.62 -4.38 -17.82
CA PRO A 152 -1.77 -4.69 -16.99
C PRO A 152 -2.92 -3.80 -17.46
N THR A 153 -3.95 -4.42 -18.03
CA THR A 153 -5.16 -3.73 -18.40
C THR A 153 -5.76 -3.20 -17.10
N PRO A 154 -6.02 -1.89 -16.95
CA PRO A 154 -6.69 -1.38 -15.78
C PRO A 154 -8.05 -2.07 -15.69
N ILE A 155 -8.19 -2.99 -14.73
CA ILE A 155 -9.48 -3.59 -14.39
C ILE A 155 -10.34 -2.41 -13.97
N THR A 156 -11.40 -2.15 -14.71
CA THR A 156 -12.45 -1.21 -14.31
C THR A 156 -13.05 -1.74 -13.01
N THR A 157 -12.51 -1.29 -11.88
CA THR A 157 -12.87 -1.76 -10.54
C THR A 157 -14.34 -1.47 -10.30
N GLY A 158 -15.09 -2.53 -10.01
CA GLY A 158 -16.55 -2.55 -9.88
C GLY A 158 -17.14 -1.77 -8.71
N GLY A 159 -16.42 -0.82 -8.12
CA GLY A 159 -16.80 -0.17 -6.88
C GLY A 159 -16.70 -1.08 -5.66
N CYS A 160 -15.82 -2.10 -5.71
CA CYS A 160 -15.58 -2.97 -4.58
C CYS A 160 -14.10 -3.38 -4.45
N ARG A 161 -13.71 -3.66 -3.21
CA ARG A 161 -12.39 -4.19 -2.83
C ARG A 161 -12.59 -5.37 -1.89
N VAL A 162 -11.83 -6.45 -2.08
CA VAL A 162 -11.90 -7.66 -1.26
C VAL A 162 -10.52 -7.99 -0.71
N SER A 163 -10.45 -8.25 0.60
CA SER A 163 -9.28 -8.88 1.21
C SER A 163 -9.65 -10.30 1.66
N TYR A 164 -8.71 -11.23 1.46
CA TYR A 164 -8.85 -12.64 1.79
C TYR A 164 -7.63 -13.10 2.58
N ALA A 165 -7.84 -13.58 3.80
CA ALA A 165 -6.78 -14.09 4.66
C ALA A 165 -7.15 -15.46 5.21
N THR A 166 -6.15 -16.31 5.42
CA THR A 166 -6.35 -17.68 5.94
C THR A 166 -5.52 -17.95 7.17
N ASN A 167 -6.11 -18.65 8.14
CA ASN A 167 -5.37 -19.38 9.17
C ASN A 167 -5.57 -20.86 8.92
N GLN A 168 -4.51 -21.66 8.81
CA GLN A 168 -4.60 -23.04 8.32
C GLN A 168 -3.91 -24.05 9.23
N TRP A 169 -4.38 -25.29 9.13
CA TRP A 169 -3.84 -26.47 9.81
C TRP A 169 -3.87 -27.67 8.83
N PRO A 170 -3.26 -28.82 9.17
CA PRO A 170 -3.30 -29.99 8.29
C PRO A 170 -4.74 -30.38 7.95
N GLY A 171 -5.09 -30.33 6.65
CA GLY A 171 -6.40 -30.71 6.12
C GLY A 171 -7.51 -29.67 6.29
N GLY A 172 -7.27 -28.53 6.92
CA GLY A 172 -8.30 -27.50 7.14
C GLY A 172 -7.78 -26.07 7.24
N PHE A 173 -8.69 -25.12 7.16
CA PHE A 173 -8.39 -23.70 7.29
C PHE A 173 -9.63 -22.89 7.66
N THR A 174 -9.40 -21.72 8.25
CA THR A 174 -10.37 -20.65 8.38
C THR A 174 -10.06 -19.57 7.34
N GLY A 175 -11.00 -19.27 6.45
CA GLY A 175 -10.96 -18.16 5.51
C GLY A 175 -11.72 -16.94 6.06
N ASN A 176 -11.05 -15.78 6.05
CA ASN A 176 -11.61 -14.50 6.47
C ASN A 176 -11.71 -13.57 5.27
N LEU A 177 -12.93 -13.12 4.97
CA LEU A 177 -13.19 -12.16 3.90
C LEU A 177 -13.43 -10.76 4.49
N THR A 178 -12.99 -9.75 3.77
CA THR A 178 -13.40 -8.36 4.01
C THR A 178 -13.86 -7.78 2.70
N ILE A 179 -15.16 -7.54 2.59
CA ILE A 179 -15.79 -7.01 1.38
C ILE A 179 -16.08 -5.53 1.64
N THR A 180 -15.38 -4.65 0.94
CA THR A 180 -15.57 -3.20 1.03
C THR A 180 -16.28 -2.69 -0.22
N ASN A 181 -17.35 -1.93 -0.02
CA ASN A 181 -17.99 -1.15 -1.08
C ASN A 181 -17.19 0.15 -1.25
N THR A 182 -16.46 0.30 -2.35
CA THR A 182 -15.70 1.50 -2.69
C THR A 182 -16.46 2.41 -3.66
N GLY A 183 -17.73 2.10 -3.94
CA GLY A 183 -18.62 2.93 -4.72
C GLY A 183 -19.27 4.04 -3.89
N SER A 184 -20.02 4.91 -4.55
CA SER A 184 -20.70 6.07 -3.96
C SER A 184 -22.13 5.80 -3.47
N SER A 185 -22.66 4.59 -3.66
CA SER A 185 -24.03 4.22 -3.28
C SER A 185 -24.05 2.94 -2.46
N ALA A 186 -25.03 2.82 -1.55
CA ALA A 186 -25.22 1.61 -0.76
C ALA A 186 -25.63 0.42 -1.65
N ILE A 187 -25.12 -0.76 -1.33
CA ILE A 187 -25.53 -2.03 -1.92
C ILE A 187 -26.59 -2.65 -1.00
N ASN A 188 -27.78 -2.91 -1.54
CA ASN A 188 -28.87 -3.58 -0.83
C ASN A 188 -28.97 -5.03 -1.32
N GLY A 189 -28.52 -5.97 -0.51
CA GLY A 189 -28.29 -7.35 -0.90
C GLY A 189 -26.94 -7.49 -1.61
N TRP A 190 -25.99 -8.16 -0.96
CA TRP A 190 -24.67 -8.42 -1.54
C TRP A 190 -24.47 -9.91 -1.78
N SER A 191 -23.82 -10.20 -2.90
CA SER A 191 -23.42 -11.53 -3.35
C SER A 191 -21.98 -11.47 -3.84
N LEU A 192 -21.09 -12.12 -3.10
CA LEU A 192 -19.70 -12.29 -3.49
C LEU A 192 -19.51 -13.65 -4.17
N VAL A 193 -18.85 -13.65 -5.32
CA VAL A 193 -18.48 -14.86 -6.05
C VAL A 193 -16.97 -14.93 -6.21
N PHE A 194 -16.39 -16.07 -5.91
CA PHE A 194 -14.98 -16.38 -6.21
C PHE A 194 -14.81 -17.87 -6.53
N THR A 195 -13.64 -18.24 -7.04
CA THR A 195 -13.32 -19.63 -7.37
C THR A 195 -12.07 -20.04 -6.62
N PHE A 196 -12.12 -21.16 -5.93
CA PHE A 196 -10.92 -21.76 -5.35
C PHE A 196 -10.00 -22.30 -6.44
N PRO A 197 -8.67 -22.09 -6.37
CA PRO A 197 -7.76 -22.57 -7.40
C PRO A 197 -7.44 -24.07 -7.28
N GLY A 198 -7.71 -24.67 -6.11
CA GLY A 198 -7.37 -26.06 -5.81
C GLY A 198 -8.56 -26.86 -5.28
N SER A 199 -8.27 -27.82 -4.40
CA SER A 199 -9.25 -28.76 -3.86
C SER A 199 -10.08 -28.21 -2.69
N GLN A 200 -10.03 -26.91 -2.43
CA GLN A 200 -10.65 -26.35 -1.24
C GLN A 200 -12.18 -26.49 -1.24
N GLN A 201 -12.75 -26.83 -0.09
CA GLN A 201 -14.19 -26.94 0.12
C GLN A 201 -14.62 -26.18 1.38
N VAL A 202 -15.66 -25.37 1.29
CA VAL A 202 -16.29 -24.70 2.44
C VAL A 202 -17.05 -25.75 3.26
N THR A 203 -16.83 -25.77 4.57
CA THR A 203 -17.51 -26.70 5.49
C THR A 203 -18.50 -26.01 6.42
N GLN A 204 -18.20 -24.78 6.86
CA GLN A 204 -19.09 -24.01 7.74
C GLN A 204 -18.84 -22.52 7.56
N GLY A 205 -19.88 -21.75 7.25
CA GLY A 205 -19.80 -20.28 7.10
C GLY A 205 -20.49 -19.52 8.23
N TRP A 206 -20.09 -18.27 8.43
CA TRP A 206 -20.74 -17.30 9.32
C TRP A 206 -20.68 -15.89 8.73
N ASN A 207 -21.53 -15.00 9.25
CA ASN A 207 -21.70 -13.62 8.77
C ASN A 207 -22.02 -13.51 7.25
N GLY A 208 -22.52 -14.60 6.67
CA GLY A 208 -22.92 -14.75 5.28
C GLY A 208 -23.42 -16.19 5.05
N VAL A 209 -24.16 -16.40 3.97
CA VAL A 209 -24.64 -17.71 3.56
C VAL A 209 -23.76 -18.20 2.41
N PHE A 210 -23.05 -19.30 2.64
CA PHE A 210 -22.09 -19.86 1.70
C PHE A 210 -22.69 -21.04 0.96
N THR A 211 -22.50 -21.05 -0.36
CA THR A 211 -22.81 -22.19 -1.23
C THR A 211 -21.61 -22.44 -2.14
N GLN A 212 -21.36 -23.71 -2.46
CA GLN A 212 -20.25 -24.09 -3.32
C GLN A 212 -20.71 -25.13 -4.34
N SER A 213 -20.32 -24.94 -5.59
CA SER A 213 -20.50 -25.90 -6.68
C SER A 213 -19.16 -26.09 -7.39
N GLY A 214 -18.60 -27.30 -7.27
CA GLY A 214 -17.21 -27.54 -7.67
C GLY A 214 -16.25 -26.63 -6.91
N SER A 215 -15.46 -25.84 -7.62
CA SER A 215 -14.56 -24.84 -7.04
C SER A 215 -15.18 -23.44 -6.88
N LYS A 216 -16.37 -23.20 -7.44
CA LYS A 216 -17.03 -21.89 -7.40
C LYS A 216 -17.80 -21.71 -6.09
N VAL A 217 -17.45 -20.67 -5.34
CA VAL A 217 -18.10 -20.27 -4.09
C VAL A 217 -18.96 -19.03 -4.33
N THR A 218 -20.19 -19.06 -3.81
CA THR A 218 -21.08 -17.90 -3.74
C THR A 218 -21.42 -17.64 -2.28
N VAL A 219 -21.20 -16.40 -1.85
CA VAL A 219 -21.50 -15.92 -0.50
C VAL A 219 -22.53 -14.81 -0.60
N THR A 220 -23.71 -15.00 -0.01
CA THR A 220 -24.72 -13.94 0.07
C THR A 220 -24.82 -13.39 1.49
N ASN A 221 -25.40 -12.20 1.62
CA ASN A 221 -25.66 -11.61 2.93
C ASN A 221 -26.54 -12.52 3.82
N ALA A 222 -26.30 -12.43 5.12
CA ALA A 222 -27.24 -12.88 6.14
C ALA A 222 -28.41 -11.89 6.24
N SER A 223 -29.47 -12.28 6.95
CA SER A 223 -30.68 -11.45 7.12
C SER A 223 -30.40 -10.08 7.75
N TRP A 224 -29.36 -9.98 8.58
CA TRP A 224 -29.04 -8.79 9.37
C TRP A 224 -27.93 -7.91 8.79
N ASN A 225 -27.24 -8.33 7.71
CA ASN A 225 -26.16 -7.55 7.08
C ASN A 225 -26.35 -7.34 5.58
N GLY A 226 -27.61 -7.29 5.12
CA GLY A 226 -27.95 -7.10 3.72
C GLY A 226 -27.50 -5.76 3.13
N THR A 227 -27.46 -4.70 3.93
CA THR A 227 -27.04 -3.38 3.47
C THR A 227 -25.53 -3.18 3.68
N LEU A 228 -24.81 -2.92 2.60
CA LEU A 228 -23.41 -2.52 2.60
C LEU A 228 -23.30 -1.07 2.11
N ALA A 229 -23.27 -0.12 3.04
CA ALA A 229 -23.17 1.30 2.73
C ALA A 229 -21.89 1.65 1.94
N ALA A 230 -21.90 2.79 1.26
CA ALA A 230 -20.71 3.32 0.59
C ALA A 230 -19.55 3.44 1.58
N ASN A 231 -18.34 3.08 1.15
CA ASN A 231 -17.11 3.06 1.94
C ASN A 231 -17.14 2.17 3.20
N SER A 232 -18.16 1.33 3.36
CA SER A 232 -18.30 0.41 4.49
C SER A 232 -17.85 -1.00 4.12
N SER A 233 -17.70 -1.86 5.13
CA SER A 233 -17.27 -3.25 4.95
C SER A 233 -18.16 -4.24 5.69
N VAL A 234 -18.23 -5.47 5.16
CA VAL A 234 -18.73 -6.66 5.86
C VAL A 234 -17.66 -7.73 5.92
N ASN A 235 -17.74 -8.59 6.93
CA ASN A 235 -16.71 -9.57 7.26
C ASN A 235 -17.25 -11.00 7.38
N PRO A 236 -17.68 -11.61 6.25
CA PRO A 236 -18.00 -13.02 6.24
C PRO A 236 -16.74 -13.87 6.48
N GLY A 237 -16.91 -15.01 7.12
CA GLY A 237 -15.84 -15.98 7.37
C GLY A 237 -16.36 -17.40 7.24
N PHE A 238 -15.44 -18.34 7.06
CA PHE A 238 -15.78 -19.74 6.96
C PHE A 238 -14.63 -20.65 7.39
N ASN A 239 -14.96 -21.86 7.83
CA ASN A 239 -14.04 -22.99 7.86
C ASN A 239 -14.15 -23.76 6.54
N GLY A 240 -13.03 -24.32 6.10
CA GLY A 240 -12.94 -25.17 4.92
C GLY A 240 -11.89 -26.27 5.06
N SER A 241 -11.93 -27.21 4.13
CA SER A 241 -10.95 -28.28 3.97
C SER A 241 -10.12 -28.08 2.71
N TRP A 242 -8.93 -28.68 2.64
CA TRP A 242 -8.05 -28.66 1.47
C TRP A 242 -7.15 -29.90 1.47
N SER A 243 -6.61 -30.24 0.31
CA SER A 243 -5.62 -31.32 0.15
C SER A 243 -4.48 -30.89 -0.78
N GLY A 244 -3.25 -31.27 -0.45
CA GLY A 244 -2.06 -30.94 -1.24
C GLY A 244 -1.61 -29.48 -1.14
N SER A 245 -2.43 -28.54 -1.61
CA SER A 245 -2.13 -27.10 -1.55
C SER A 245 -3.38 -26.25 -1.26
N ASN A 246 -3.17 -25.07 -0.66
CA ASN A 246 -4.23 -24.13 -0.33
C ASN A 246 -3.97 -22.72 -0.90
N PRO A 247 -3.91 -22.54 -2.24
CA PRO A 247 -3.72 -21.23 -2.84
C PRO A 247 -4.96 -20.33 -2.66
N ALA A 248 -4.74 -19.02 -2.46
CA ALA A 248 -5.81 -18.04 -2.36
C ALA A 248 -6.53 -17.80 -3.71
N PRO A 249 -7.84 -17.48 -3.72
CA PRO A 249 -8.52 -17.00 -4.92
C PRO A 249 -7.90 -15.70 -5.45
N THR A 250 -7.82 -15.57 -6.78
CA THR A 250 -7.20 -14.42 -7.46
C THR A 250 -8.21 -13.51 -8.15
N SER A 251 -9.51 -13.79 -8.03
CA SER A 251 -10.58 -12.97 -8.60
C SER A 251 -11.84 -13.07 -7.74
N PHE A 252 -12.47 -11.91 -7.53
CA PHE A 252 -13.69 -11.76 -6.76
C PHE A 252 -14.67 -10.88 -7.53
N GLN A 253 -15.95 -11.24 -7.49
CA GLN A 253 -17.03 -10.44 -8.07
C GLN A 253 -18.10 -10.14 -7.01
N LEU A 254 -18.42 -8.86 -6.80
CA LEU A 254 -19.52 -8.43 -5.94
C LEU A 254 -20.69 -7.99 -6.81
N ASN A 255 -21.83 -8.68 -6.70
CA ASN A 255 -23.03 -8.46 -7.52
C ASN A 255 -22.70 -8.42 -9.04
N GLY A 256 -21.80 -9.31 -9.48
CA GLY A 256 -21.36 -9.43 -10.88
C GLY A 256 -20.29 -8.41 -11.31
N LYS A 257 -19.81 -7.54 -10.43
CA LYS A 257 -18.73 -6.60 -10.74
C LYS A 257 -17.40 -7.05 -10.14
N THR A 258 -16.33 -7.02 -10.93
CA THR A 258 -14.99 -7.40 -10.47
C THR A 258 -14.47 -6.45 -9.39
N CYS A 259 -13.99 -7.01 -8.27
CA CYS A 259 -13.38 -6.25 -7.19
C CYS A 259 -11.86 -6.21 -7.32
N SER A 260 -11.24 -5.13 -6.82
CA SER A 260 -9.81 -5.15 -6.54
C SER A 260 -9.50 -6.05 -5.34
N ILE A 261 -8.28 -6.56 -5.31
CA ILE A 261 -7.76 -7.37 -4.19
C ILE A 261 -6.86 -6.50 -3.33
N GLN A 262 -6.98 -6.64 -2.01
CA GLN A 262 -6.09 -6.03 -1.01
C GLN A 262 -5.30 -7.10 -0.28
#